data_AF-A0A925B6P1-F1
#
_entry.id   AF-A0A925B6P1-F1
#
_cell.length_a   1.000
_cell.length_b   1.000
_cell.length_c   1.000
_cell.angle_alpha   90.00
_cell.angle_beta   90.00
_cell.angle_gamma   90.00
#
_symmetry.space_group_name_H-M   'P 1'
#
loop_
_entity.id
_entity.type
_entity.pdbx_description
1 polymer ?
#
loop_
_entity_poly.entity_id
_entity_poly.type
_entity_poly.pdbx_seq_one_letter_code
_entity_poly.pdbx_strand_id
1 'polypeptide(L)'
;MSVYGSHHKASSMRVLTLTLSLLALPALPLPAWAQDLQQVYRDAKSYDAQFAAARHALQAGLEKLPQGRALILPTLGFTANITNNRTDTEPHNSAVGAATLRDARSHGYSLSFSQPIFRRQNSLQYSQSEFQVRQAEATFGQAGQDLAVRAAQAYFDVLAAQDTLALVQAQKAAISEQLAQAKRNFEVGTATIT
;
A
#
# COMPACT_ATOMS: atom_id res chain seq x y z
N MET A 1 33.49 -66.24 -1.62
CA MET A 1 34.40 -66.04 -2.76
C MET A 1 34.32 -64.58 -3.17
N SER A 2 35.49 -63.93 -3.22
CA SER A 2 35.82 -62.56 -3.64
C SER A 2 35.39 -61.34 -2.81
N VAL A 3 36.44 -60.63 -2.41
CA VAL A 3 36.58 -59.35 -1.72
C VAL A 3 36.84 -58.27 -2.77
N TYR A 4 36.38 -57.03 -2.57
CA TYR A 4 37.02 -55.76 -2.96
C TYR A 4 36.14 -54.63 -2.36
N GLY A 5 36.55 -53.81 -1.39
CA GLY A 5 37.55 -52.73 -1.53
C GLY A 5 36.90 -51.58 -2.34
N SER A 6 36.86 -50.30 -1.98
CA SER A 6 37.38 -49.51 -0.86
C SER A 6 36.97 -48.04 -1.17
N HIS A 7 37.07 -47.19 -0.15
CA HIS A 7 37.36 -45.75 -0.23
C HIS A 7 36.25 -44.69 -0.35
N HIS A 8 36.49 -43.68 0.50
CA HIS A 8 36.20 -42.24 0.38
C HIS A 8 34.77 -41.79 0.72
N LYS A 9 34.53 -40.77 1.55
CA LYS A 9 35.40 -39.86 2.33
C LYS A 9 34.46 -39.13 3.29
N ALA A 10 34.86 -38.96 4.55
CA ALA A 10 34.28 -37.92 5.40
C ALA A 10 34.64 -36.54 4.84
N SER A 11 33.68 -35.62 4.78
CA SER A 11 33.90 -34.19 4.55
C SER A 11 32.88 -33.47 5.43
N SER A 12 33.25 -33.04 6.64
CA SER A 12 33.94 -31.77 6.93
C SER A 12 33.20 -30.54 6.39
N MET A 13 32.40 -29.97 7.29
CA MET A 13 32.30 -28.55 7.65
C MET A 13 32.64 -27.52 6.57
N ARG A 14 31.62 -26.78 6.11
CA ARG A 14 31.79 -25.46 5.47
C ARG A 14 30.69 -24.51 5.92
N VAL A 15 30.98 -23.77 6.99
CA VAL A 15 30.46 -22.42 7.20
C VAL A 15 31.20 -21.53 6.21
N LEU A 16 30.50 -20.79 5.35
CA LEU A 16 31.13 -19.68 4.62
C LEU A 16 30.17 -18.49 4.53
N THR A 17 30.71 -17.39 5.04
CA THR A 17 30.18 -16.07 5.33
C THR A 17 29.84 -15.22 4.10
N LEU A 18 28.78 -14.42 4.25
CA LEU A 18 28.64 -13.00 3.85
C LEU A 18 29.72 -12.41 2.93
N THR A 19 29.32 -11.92 1.75
CA THR A 19 29.92 -10.71 1.15
C THR A 19 28.86 -9.87 0.43
N LEU A 20 28.44 -8.82 1.13
CA LEU A 20 27.68 -7.67 0.66
C LEU A 20 28.59 -6.84 -0.27
N SER A 21 28.36 -6.87 -1.58
CA SER A 21 29.03 -5.97 -2.54
C SER A 21 28.10 -4.78 -2.84
N LEU A 22 28.12 -3.82 -1.92
CA LEU A 22 27.54 -2.49 -2.10
C LEU A 22 28.40 -1.73 -3.12
N LEU A 23 27.91 -1.64 -4.35
CA LEU A 23 28.54 -0.86 -5.42
C LEU A 23 28.42 0.63 -5.06
N ALA A 24 29.53 1.21 -4.59
CA ALA A 24 29.64 2.63 -4.31
C ALA A 24 29.58 3.42 -5.63
N LEU A 25 28.39 3.90 -5.97
CA LEU A 25 28.20 4.89 -7.02
C LEU A 25 28.80 6.22 -6.53
N PRO A 26 29.73 6.87 -7.26
CA PRO A 26 30.20 8.19 -6.88
C PRO A 26 29.01 9.16 -6.95
N ALA A 27 28.63 9.69 -5.77
CA ALA A 27 27.65 10.76 -5.66
C ALA A 27 28.24 12.01 -6.32
N LEU A 28 27.93 12.22 -7.60
CA LEU A 28 28.07 13.51 -8.23
C LEU A 28 27.24 14.49 -7.40
N PRO A 29 27.81 15.62 -6.92
CA PRO A 29 27.03 16.67 -6.31
C PRO A 29 26.17 17.26 -7.41
N LEU A 30 24.94 16.75 -7.55
CA LEU A 30 23.92 17.42 -8.32
C LEU A 30 23.80 18.83 -7.71
N PRO A 31 23.79 19.89 -8.53
CA PRO A 31 23.56 21.22 -8.00
C PRO A 31 22.26 21.17 -7.21
N ALA A 32 22.36 21.42 -5.90
CA ALA A 32 21.21 21.58 -5.04
C ALA A 32 20.53 22.88 -5.45
N TRP A 33 19.76 22.82 -6.54
CA TRP A 33 18.85 23.89 -6.89
C TRP A 33 17.85 23.98 -5.75
N ALA A 34 17.79 25.14 -5.10
CA ALA A 34 16.73 25.45 -4.16
C ALA A 34 15.41 25.06 -4.85
N GLN A 35 14.76 24.01 -4.36
CA GLN A 35 13.54 23.52 -4.99
C GLN A 35 12.50 24.61 -4.79
N ASP A 36 12.01 25.19 -5.89
CA ASP A 36 10.87 26.07 -5.85
C ASP A 36 9.65 25.32 -5.27
N LEU A 37 8.76 26.03 -4.59
CA LEU A 37 7.54 25.46 -4.02
C LEU A 37 6.73 24.68 -5.08
N GLN A 38 6.72 25.19 -6.32
CA GLN A 38 6.08 24.50 -7.44
C GLN A 38 6.76 23.18 -7.80
N GLN A 39 8.08 23.08 -7.64
CA GLN A 39 8.84 21.84 -7.80
C GLN A 39 8.46 20.83 -6.71
N VAL A 40 8.48 21.25 -5.45
CA VAL A 40 8.12 20.41 -4.29
C VAL A 40 6.70 19.87 -4.45
N TYR A 41 5.75 20.69 -4.87
CA TYR A 41 4.37 20.25 -5.11
C TYR A 41 4.25 19.21 -6.24
N ARG A 42 5.00 19.39 -7.35
CA ARG A 42 5.02 18.41 -8.45
C ARG A 42 5.60 17.07 -8.00
N ASP A 43 6.70 17.11 -7.26
CA ASP A 43 7.35 15.92 -6.73
C ASP A 43 6.43 15.21 -5.71
N ALA A 44 5.77 15.99 -4.84
CA ALA A 44 4.78 15.48 -3.90
C ALA A 44 3.60 14.81 -4.61
N LYS A 45 3.11 15.35 -5.74
CA LYS A 45 2.06 14.69 -6.54
C LYS A 45 2.45 13.30 -7.07
N SER A 46 3.73 13.08 -7.35
CA SER A 46 4.23 11.78 -7.82
C SER A 46 4.55 10.79 -6.71
N TYR A 47 5.02 11.26 -5.54
CA TYR A 47 5.60 10.40 -4.50
C TYR A 47 4.82 10.38 -3.17
N ASP A 48 3.87 11.29 -2.94
CA ASP A 48 3.09 11.30 -1.70
C ASP A 48 2.17 10.08 -1.61
N ALA A 49 2.44 9.22 -0.62
CA ALA A 49 1.71 7.98 -0.42
C ALA A 49 0.22 8.20 -0.08
N GLN A 50 -0.11 9.30 0.62
CA GLN A 50 -1.49 9.61 0.99
C GLN A 50 -2.30 10.03 -0.25
N PHE A 51 -1.72 10.83 -1.13
CA PHE A 51 -2.33 11.23 -2.40
C PHE A 51 -2.48 10.04 -3.36
N ALA A 52 -1.47 9.17 -3.43
CA ALA A 52 -1.57 7.93 -4.21
C ALA A 52 -2.68 7.00 -3.68
N ALA A 53 -2.80 6.85 -2.35
CA ALA A 53 -3.88 6.10 -1.73
C ALA A 53 -5.25 6.72 -2.04
N ALA A 54 -5.38 8.04 -1.96
CA ALA A 54 -6.60 8.75 -2.31
C ALA A 54 -6.99 8.56 -3.78
N ARG A 55 -6.01 8.51 -4.70
CA ARG A 55 -6.26 8.19 -6.12
C ARG A 55 -6.82 6.79 -6.31
N HIS A 56 -6.29 5.79 -5.62
CA HIS A 56 -6.82 4.43 -5.69
C HIS A 56 -8.19 4.31 -5.00
N ALA A 57 -8.43 5.08 -3.94
CA ALA A 57 -9.75 5.19 -3.32
C ALA A 57 -10.77 5.83 -4.28
N LEU A 58 -10.37 6.85 -5.05
CA LEU A 58 -11.20 7.40 -6.13
C LEU A 58 -11.54 6.33 -7.17
N GLN A 59 -10.54 5.60 -7.67
CA GLN A 59 -10.78 4.50 -8.63
C GLN A 59 -11.79 3.48 -8.09
N ALA A 60 -11.62 3.04 -6.84
CA ALA A 60 -12.59 2.14 -6.18
C ALA A 60 -13.98 2.78 -6.03
N GLY A 61 -14.04 4.10 -5.80
CA GLY A 61 -15.28 4.88 -5.75
C GLY A 61 -15.98 4.95 -7.11
N LEU A 62 -15.23 5.17 -8.21
CA LEU A 62 -15.76 5.19 -9.57
C LEU A 62 -16.44 3.86 -9.94
N GLU A 63 -15.91 2.74 -9.45
CA GLU A 63 -16.49 1.39 -9.66
C GLU A 63 -17.85 1.18 -8.97
N LYS A 64 -18.28 2.10 -8.09
CA LYS A 64 -19.63 2.03 -7.50
C LYS A 64 -20.73 2.26 -8.53
N LEU A 65 -20.51 3.14 -9.52
CA LEU A 65 -21.48 3.40 -10.58
C LEU A 65 -21.79 2.16 -11.44
N PRO A 66 -20.80 1.44 -12.00
CA PRO A 66 -21.08 0.20 -12.74
C PRO A 66 -21.69 -0.89 -11.85
N GLN A 67 -21.32 -0.98 -10.57
CA GLN A 67 -21.97 -1.90 -9.61
C GLN A 67 -23.46 -1.56 -9.41
N GLY A 68 -23.79 -0.27 -9.23
CA GLY A 68 -25.18 0.18 -9.14
C GLY A 68 -25.95 -0.05 -10.44
N ARG A 69 -25.30 0.17 -11.60
CA ARG A 69 -25.88 -0.07 -12.92
C ARG A 69 -26.20 -1.55 -13.16
N ALA A 70 -25.37 -2.46 -12.67
CA ALA A 70 -25.59 -3.91 -12.81
C ALA A 70 -26.94 -4.35 -12.22
N LEU A 71 -27.48 -3.64 -11.23
CA LEU A 71 -28.78 -3.97 -10.61
C LEU A 71 -29.98 -3.77 -11.53
N ILE A 72 -29.86 -2.93 -12.57
CA ILE A 72 -30.92 -2.67 -13.55
C ILE A 72 -30.66 -3.34 -14.90
N LEU A 73 -29.55 -4.07 -15.02
CA LEU A 73 -29.21 -4.85 -16.21
C LEU A 73 -29.72 -6.29 -16.08
N PRO A 74 -29.95 -6.98 -17.21
CA PRO A 74 -30.25 -8.41 -17.19
C PRO A 74 -29.03 -9.20 -16.73
N THR A 75 -29.27 -10.31 -16.03
CA THR A 75 -28.25 -11.27 -15.63
C THR A 75 -28.39 -12.57 -16.42
N LEU A 76 -27.26 -13.16 -16.79
CA LEU A 76 -27.17 -14.46 -17.44
C LEU A 76 -26.27 -15.36 -16.60
N GLY A 77 -26.81 -16.46 -16.08
CA GLY A 77 -26.10 -17.40 -15.23
C GLY A 77 -26.07 -18.78 -15.86
N PHE A 78 -24.89 -19.39 -15.92
CA PHE A 78 -24.71 -20.80 -16.31
C PHE A 78 -24.29 -21.61 -15.09
N THR A 79 -24.99 -22.72 -14.85
CA THR A 79 -24.71 -23.64 -13.75
C THR A 79 -24.54 -25.04 -14.30
N ALA A 80 -23.47 -25.71 -13.92
CA ALA A 80 -23.24 -27.13 -14.18
C ALA A 80 -23.01 -27.85 -12.85
N ASN A 81 -23.69 -28.98 -12.64
CA ASN A 81 -23.56 -29.77 -11.43
C ASN A 81 -23.54 -31.26 -11.73
N ILE A 82 -22.85 -32.01 -10.87
CA ILE A 82 -22.89 -33.47 -10.85
C ILE A 82 -23.34 -33.87 -9.44
N THR A 83 -24.37 -34.68 -9.35
CA THR A 83 -24.93 -35.12 -8.08
C THR A 83 -24.89 -36.63 -8.02
N ASN A 84 -24.15 -37.18 -7.05
CA ASN A 84 -24.13 -38.59 -6.74
C ASN A 84 -24.99 -38.81 -5.49
N ASN A 85 -26.04 -39.60 -5.63
CA ASN A 85 -26.95 -39.95 -4.56
C ASN A 85 -26.91 -41.45 -4.33
N ARG A 86 -26.47 -41.86 -3.15
CA ARG A 86 -26.50 -43.25 -2.70
C ARG A 86 -27.62 -43.40 -1.68
N THR A 87 -28.61 -44.20 -2.01
CA THR A 87 -29.74 -44.49 -1.13
C THR A 87 -29.68 -45.95 -0.73
N ASP A 88 -29.54 -46.17 0.56
CA ASP A 88 -29.61 -47.48 1.18
C ASP A 88 -30.96 -47.62 1.89
N THR A 89 -31.70 -48.68 1.60
CA THR A 89 -33.04 -48.92 2.14
C THR A 89 -33.10 -50.32 2.69
N GLU A 90 -33.21 -50.41 4.02
CA GLU A 90 -33.27 -51.66 4.78
C GLU A 90 -34.66 -51.81 5.42
N PRO A 91 -35.57 -52.61 4.84
CA PRO A 91 -36.92 -52.80 5.39
C PRO A 91 -36.89 -53.69 6.64
N HIS A 92 -37.67 -53.32 7.66
CA HIS A 92 -37.73 -54.03 8.95
C HIS A 92 -38.34 -55.45 8.86
N ASN A 93 -39.14 -55.72 7.83
CA ASN A 93 -39.72 -57.03 7.56
C ASN A 93 -39.46 -57.43 6.10
N SER A 94 -38.65 -58.46 5.89
CA SER A 94 -38.27 -58.96 4.56
C SER A 94 -39.44 -59.55 3.75
N ALA A 95 -40.60 -59.80 4.36
CA ALA A 95 -41.83 -60.18 3.66
C ALA A 95 -42.55 -59.00 2.98
N VAL A 96 -42.21 -57.75 3.36
CA VAL A 96 -42.83 -56.52 2.82
C VAL A 96 -41.97 -55.89 1.72
N GLY A 97 -40.66 -56.17 1.70
CA GLY A 97 -39.73 -55.73 0.66
C GLY A 97 -38.30 -56.21 0.90
N ALA A 98 -37.47 -56.15 -0.13
CA ALA A 98 -36.04 -56.47 -0.04
C ALA A 98 -35.20 -55.23 0.27
N ALA A 99 -34.03 -55.44 0.88
CA ALA A 99 -33.00 -54.42 1.01
C ALA A 99 -32.57 -53.93 -0.37
N THR A 100 -32.47 -52.61 -0.56
CA THR A 100 -32.06 -52.03 -1.85
C THR A 100 -31.00 -50.96 -1.67
N LEU A 101 -29.89 -51.13 -2.39
CA LEU A 101 -28.86 -50.13 -2.56
C LEU A 101 -28.99 -49.50 -3.95
N ARG A 102 -29.23 -48.18 -3.99
CA ARG A 102 -29.37 -47.43 -5.23
C ARG A 102 -28.32 -46.33 -5.32
N ASP A 103 -27.40 -46.49 -6.26
CA ASP A 103 -26.47 -45.45 -6.67
C ASP A 103 -27.00 -44.72 -7.90
N ALA A 104 -27.32 -43.44 -7.75
CA ALA A 104 -27.79 -42.58 -8.82
C ALA A 104 -26.81 -41.42 -9.03
N ARG A 105 -26.22 -41.32 -10.22
CA ARG A 105 -25.42 -40.17 -10.63
C ARG A 105 -26.18 -39.36 -11.66
N SER A 106 -26.44 -38.09 -11.39
CA SER A 106 -27.04 -37.15 -12.33
C SER A 106 -26.07 -36.03 -12.69
N HIS A 107 -26.21 -35.53 -13.91
CA HIS A 107 -25.50 -34.35 -14.40
C HIS A 107 -26.56 -33.33 -14.76
N GLY A 108 -26.38 -32.09 -14.32
CA GLY A 108 -27.26 -30.97 -14.59
C GLY A 108 -26.49 -29.86 -15.27
N TYR A 109 -27.11 -29.26 -16.30
CA TYR A 109 -26.66 -28.04 -16.92
C TYR A 109 -27.87 -27.11 -17.01
N SER A 110 -27.71 -25.86 -16.57
CA SER A 110 -28.79 -24.88 -16.54
C SER A 110 -28.26 -23.53 -17.01
N LEU A 111 -29.02 -22.88 -17.89
CA LEU A 111 -28.82 -21.51 -18.31
C LEU A 111 -30.03 -20.69 -17.83
N SER A 112 -29.77 -19.65 -17.07
CA SER A 112 -30.81 -18.78 -16.49
C SER A 112 -30.60 -17.35 -16.97
N PHE A 113 -31.67 -16.74 -17.49
CA PHE A 113 -31.72 -15.34 -17.88
C PHE A 113 -32.76 -14.63 -17.01
N SER A 114 -32.37 -13.52 -16.37
CA SER A 114 -33.25 -12.78 -15.47
C SER A 114 -33.13 -11.28 -15.74
N GLN A 115 -34.24 -10.63 -16.05
CA GLN A 115 -34.30 -9.19 -16.28
C GLN A 115 -35.36 -8.55 -15.37
N PRO A 116 -34.98 -7.61 -14.50
CA PRO A 116 -35.96 -6.81 -13.76
C PRO A 116 -36.70 -5.89 -14.73
N ILE A 117 -38.03 -6.03 -14.85
CA ILE A 117 -38.85 -5.09 -15.65
C ILE A 117 -39.10 -3.79 -14.87
N PHE A 118 -39.43 -3.90 -13.58
CA PHE A 118 -39.61 -2.73 -12.72
C PHE A 118 -39.30 -3.05 -11.26
N ARG A 119 -38.30 -2.36 -10.70
CA ARG A 119 -37.93 -2.43 -9.27
C ARG A 119 -37.42 -1.08 -8.79
N ARG A 120 -38.27 -0.29 -8.12
CA ARG A 120 -37.89 1.04 -7.59
C ARG A 120 -36.63 1.02 -6.72
N GLN A 121 -36.46 -0.03 -5.92
CA GLN A 121 -35.29 -0.22 -5.07
C GLN A 121 -33.97 -0.26 -5.87
N ASN A 122 -33.96 -0.88 -7.06
CA ASN A 122 -32.76 -0.97 -7.90
C ASN A 122 -32.46 0.38 -8.57
N SER A 123 -33.49 1.09 -9.02
CA SER A 123 -33.34 2.45 -9.56
C SER A 123 -32.77 3.42 -8.53
N LEU A 124 -33.27 3.37 -7.29
CA LEU A 124 -32.74 4.20 -6.19
C LEU A 124 -31.29 3.85 -5.85
N GLN A 125 -30.92 2.56 -5.85
CA GLN A 125 -29.53 2.15 -5.64
C GLN A 125 -28.59 2.62 -6.76
N TYR A 126 -29.06 2.61 -8.01
CA TYR A 126 -28.31 3.18 -9.12
C TYR A 126 -28.09 4.69 -8.91
N SER A 127 -29.13 5.47 -8.62
CA SER A 127 -28.97 6.91 -8.32
C SER A 127 -28.09 7.15 -7.08
N GLN A 128 -28.19 6.31 -6.05
CA GLN A 128 -27.31 6.38 -4.87
C GLN A 128 -25.85 6.17 -5.24
N SER A 129 -25.55 5.27 -6.18
CA SER A 129 -24.18 5.03 -6.65
C SER A 129 -23.58 6.24 -7.37
N GLU A 130 -24.38 7.03 -8.09
CA GLU A 130 -23.93 8.30 -8.71
C GLU A 130 -23.49 9.31 -7.62
N PHE A 131 -24.24 9.41 -6.52
CA PHE A 131 -23.83 10.26 -5.39
C PHE A 131 -22.58 9.74 -4.69
N GLN A 132 -22.38 8.43 -4.59
CA GLN A 132 -21.16 7.84 -4.05
C GLN A 132 -19.93 8.17 -4.90
N VAL A 133 -20.07 8.18 -6.23
CA VAL A 133 -19.01 8.64 -7.14
C VAL A 133 -18.67 10.10 -6.89
N ARG A 134 -19.65 11.00 -6.83
CA ARG A 134 -19.42 12.42 -6.55
C ARG A 134 -18.76 12.64 -5.18
N GLN A 135 -19.13 11.84 -4.18
CA GLN A 135 -18.48 11.87 -2.88
C GLN A 135 -17.01 11.46 -2.96
N ALA A 136 -16.68 10.41 -3.73
CA ALA A 136 -15.31 9.96 -3.94
C ALA A 136 -14.48 11.02 -4.68
N GLU A 137 -15.05 11.67 -5.70
CA GLU A 137 -14.41 12.79 -6.41
C GLU A 137 -14.14 13.98 -5.49
N ALA A 138 -15.11 14.37 -4.64
CA ALA A 138 -14.94 15.44 -3.68
C ALA A 138 -13.85 15.11 -2.64
N THR A 139 -13.83 13.87 -2.16
CA THR A 139 -12.80 13.38 -1.21
C THR A 139 -11.41 13.41 -1.84
N PHE A 140 -11.28 13.01 -3.11
CA PHE A 140 -10.02 13.12 -3.85
C PHE A 140 -9.60 14.57 -4.07
N GLY A 141 -10.55 15.46 -4.38
CA GLY A 141 -10.31 16.90 -4.47
C GLY A 141 -9.79 17.48 -3.16
N GLN A 142 -10.35 17.08 -2.02
CA GLN A 142 -9.86 17.47 -0.70
C GLN A 142 -8.43 16.96 -0.45
N ALA A 143 -8.15 15.69 -0.75
CA ALA A 143 -6.80 15.13 -0.61
C ALA A 143 -5.75 15.90 -1.44
N GLY A 144 -6.15 16.44 -2.61
CA GLY A 144 -5.32 17.33 -3.42
C GLY A 144 -5.03 18.68 -2.77
N GLN A 145 -5.98 19.25 -2.04
CA GLN A 145 -5.78 20.48 -1.24
C GLN A 145 -4.88 20.20 -0.04
N ASP A 146 -5.12 19.09 0.67
CA ASP A 146 -4.29 18.69 1.81
C ASP A 146 -2.83 18.47 1.38
N LEU A 147 -2.60 17.87 0.21
CA LEU A 147 -1.27 17.72 -0.38
C LEU A 147 -0.59 19.08 -0.60
N ALA A 148 -1.33 20.07 -1.13
CA ALA A 148 -0.78 21.40 -1.36
C ALA A 148 -0.37 22.08 -0.05
N VAL A 149 -1.21 21.98 0.99
CA VAL A 149 -0.90 22.52 2.32
C VAL A 149 0.33 21.84 2.93
N ARG A 150 0.41 20.50 2.90
CA ARG A 150 1.56 19.75 3.42
C ARG A 150 2.86 20.10 2.69
N ALA A 151 2.81 20.19 1.35
CA ALA A 151 3.98 20.57 0.55
C ALA A 151 4.46 21.99 0.88
N ALA A 152 3.54 22.94 1.07
CA ALA A 152 3.86 24.30 1.47
C ALA A 152 4.47 24.37 2.88
N GLN A 153 3.86 23.68 3.85
CA GLN A 153 4.39 23.61 5.22
C GLN A 153 5.80 23.03 5.24
N ALA A 154 6.01 21.87 4.62
CA ALA A 154 7.33 21.24 4.57
C ALA A 154 8.40 22.13 3.92
N TYR A 155 8.04 22.87 2.85
CA TYR A 155 8.96 23.82 2.22
C TYR A 155 9.34 24.97 3.16
N PHE A 156 8.35 25.61 3.79
CA PHE A 156 8.62 26.74 4.69
C PHE A 156 9.30 26.32 6.00
N ASP A 157 9.04 25.12 6.50
CA ASP A 157 9.72 24.56 7.67
C ASP A 157 11.22 24.38 7.40
N VAL A 158 11.59 23.91 6.20
CA VAL A 158 12.99 23.80 5.78
C VAL A 158 13.64 25.17 5.68
N LEU A 159 12.95 26.17 5.11
CA LEU A 159 13.47 27.53 5.01
C LEU A 159 13.70 28.16 6.38
N ALA A 160 12.72 28.01 7.29
CA ALA A 160 12.85 28.50 8.67
C ALA A 160 13.99 27.81 9.45
N ALA A 161 14.20 26.51 9.21
CA ALA A 161 15.32 25.77 9.80
C ALA A 161 16.68 26.26 9.28
N GLN A 162 16.77 26.63 8.00
CA GLN A 162 17.98 27.21 7.40
C GLN A 162 18.29 28.59 8.00
N ASP A 163 17.29 29.46 8.16
CA ASP A 163 17.46 30.77 8.79
C ASP A 163 17.90 30.64 10.26
N THR A 164 17.29 29.70 10.98
CA THR A 164 17.67 29.40 12.37
C THR A 164 19.12 28.91 12.45
N LEU A 165 19.53 28.03 11.54
CA LEU A 165 20.92 27.54 11.48
C LEU A 165 21.90 28.68 11.22
N ALA A 166 21.59 29.57 10.28
CA ALA A 166 22.42 30.74 9.97
C ALA A 166 22.55 31.68 11.18
N LEU A 167 21.45 31.95 11.88
CA LEU A 167 21.44 32.76 13.11
C LEU A 167 22.33 32.16 14.20
N VAL A 168 22.20 30.86 14.47
CA VAL A 168 23.00 30.16 15.49
C VAL A 168 24.49 30.17 15.14
N GLN A 169 24.83 30.01 13.85
CA GLN A 169 26.22 30.11 13.39
C GLN A 169 26.80 31.52 13.60
N ALA A 170 26.04 32.57 13.28
CA ALA A 170 26.45 33.96 13.49
C ALA A 170 26.65 34.28 14.99
N GLN A 171 25.71 33.84 15.84
CA GLN A 171 25.84 33.99 17.30
C GLN A 171 27.07 33.27 17.84
N LYS A 172 27.33 32.04 17.39
CA LYS A 172 28.53 31.29 17.77
C LYS A 172 29.80 32.04 17.39
N ALA A 173 29.87 32.59 16.19
CA ALA A 173 31.00 33.38 15.73
C ALA A 173 31.22 34.62 16.63
N ALA A 174 30.17 35.40 16.88
CA ALA A 174 30.24 36.59 17.73
C ALA A 174 30.70 36.27 19.17
N ILE A 175 30.13 35.21 19.78
CA ILE A 175 30.53 34.76 21.13
C ILE A 175 31.99 34.29 21.13
N SER A 176 32.45 33.60 20.07
CA SER A 176 33.84 33.16 19.98
C SER A 176 34.82 34.34 19.90
N GLU A 177 34.42 35.42 19.23
CA GLU A 177 35.23 36.63 19.10
C GLU A 177 35.28 37.42 20.41
N GLN A 178 34.15 37.54 21.12
CA GLN A 178 34.08 38.09 22.47
C GLN A 178 34.97 37.30 23.46
N LEU A 179 34.91 35.97 23.40
CA LEU A 179 35.75 35.10 24.23
C LEU A 179 37.24 35.31 23.90
N ALA A 180 37.60 35.44 22.62
CA ALA A 180 38.98 35.71 22.22
C ALA A 180 39.46 37.08 22.71
N GLN A 181 38.61 38.10 22.68
CA GLN A 181 38.92 39.43 23.20
C GLN A 181 39.09 39.40 24.73
N ALA A 182 38.23 38.69 25.45
CA ALA A 182 38.35 38.51 26.89
C ALA A 182 39.64 37.79 27.29
N LYS A 183 40.03 36.73 26.56
CA LYS A 183 41.30 36.02 26.77
C LYS A 183 42.51 36.92 26.51
N ARG A 184 42.50 37.68 25.41
CA ARG A 184 43.56 38.66 25.14
C ARG A 184 43.67 39.67 26.27
N ASN A 185 42.57 40.27 26.71
CA ASN A 185 42.56 41.25 27.82
C ASN A 185 43.09 40.65 29.14
N PHE A 186 42.84 39.36 29.39
CA PHE A 186 43.41 38.61 30.52
C PHE A 186 44.94 38.43 30.37
N GLU A 187 45.43 38.06 29.18
CA GLU A 187 46.85 37.87 28.90
C GLU A 187 47.67 39.17 28.95
N VAL A 188 47.11 40.31 28.53
CA VAL A 188 47.80 41.63 28.62
C VAL A 188 47.79 42.23 30.04
N GLY A 189 47.25 41.52 31.04
CA GLY A 189 47.37 41.89 32.46
C GLY A 189 46.51 43.08 32.89
N THR A 190 45.37 43.32 32.23
CA THR A 190 44.48 44.46 32.55
C THR A 190 43.15 44.07 33.21
N ALA A 191 42.98 42.81 33.63
CA ALA A 191 41.81 42.39 34.41
C ALA A 191 42.16 41.43 35.55
N THR A 192 41.79 41.83 36.78
CA THR A 192 41.84 41.02 38.01
C THR A 192 40.73 39.97 38.00
N ILE A 193 41.06 38.76 38.47
CA ILE A 193 40.11 37.66 38.70
C ILE A 193 39.16 38.03 39.84
N THR A 194 37.85 38.11 39.56
CA THR A 194 36.76 37.92 40.52
C THR A 194 35.60 37.24 39.82
#